data_AF-A0A4R9WKA1-F1
#
_entry.id   AF-A0A4R9WKA1-F1
#
_cell.length_a   1.000
_cell.length_b   1.000
_cell.length_c   1.000
_cell.angle_alpha   90.00
_cell.angle_beta   90.00
_cell.angle_gamma   90.00
#
_symmetry.space_group_name_H-M   'P 1'
#
loop_
_entity.id
_entity.type
_entity.pdbx_description
1 polymer ?
#
loop_
_entity_poly.entity_id
_entity_poly.type
_entity_poly.pdbx_seq_one_letter_code
_entity_poly.pdbx_strand_id
1 'polypeptide(L)'
;MKNLLNYTRIPDAETAGQWLENAIESVDYLKLVLTGDWIPIYVSGPFFYVFAVLMKAEKANPVDHAKLGPVVIDPSSSWRLEHVWGGGEPERMYLEAGIGESGGSPLACGQQLMYRRRMYGLDPYIELDQRLVQALDVHFLSERNAYCRVNRRGDIEPIIKVEQLPADESGHRGTLVSVKTEDLVKYMVVTQTVLAAKFDFTRVDHKKVGFDGWQDAERQSFTAPNLAYHSGRIPGRSSFVNGWIIVRPNKTLAEVIEDENTASDRSKRQYADFIIQDARYGRIITCSAAPEASTNYFDATEGLPFELSPVFFRPEVMSKYKADTDKYQIDGRMIRCRNAWELRSFDINEAGQVHTYLQDLSHLPYEEQLYWKSFNEEPKAPISKRSFTSDFLGQWTNEPDPLDELKRDTASLDGSRPPWWIPRGEAVRLAAQYPSQDNAAEWGQEIMHLDQLVVEGFKESELRKIAANCGAQMGTNWRSLRLIETIFVASGVPEGKAKAMIAPLQRMHALRSTLTAHTGGTTKAEEKRKAIAEHQTYRAHFENLAGGVHDGLTAIIAVLNGDPTTPPEDE
;
A
#
# COMPACT_ATOMS: atom_id res chain seq x y z
N MET A 1 18.94 -3.89 15.58
CA MET A 1 18.02 -4.91 16.11
C MET A 1 18.57 -6.34 16.09
N LYS A 2 19.26 -6.84 15.05
CA LYS A 2 19.83 -8.22 15.05
C LYS A 2 20.66 -8.61 16.29
N ASN A 3 21.32 -7.65 16.94
CA ASN A 3 22.10 -7.90 18.16
C ASN A 3 21.25 -8.04 19.44
N LEU A 4 19.96 -7.65 19.44
CA LEU A 4 19.04 -7.91 20.57
C LEU A 4 18.87 -9.41 20.80
N LEU A 5 18.94 -10.18 19.71
CA LEU A 5 18.85 -11.64 19.70
C LEU A 5 20.05 -12.30 20.41
N ASN A 6 21.18 -11.62 20.52
CA ASN A 6 22.32 -12.14 21.29
C ASN A 6 22.05 -12.11 22.80
N TYR A 7 21.00 -11.41 23.25
CA TYR A 7 20.55 -11.38 24.63
C TYR A 7 19.30 -12.25 24.88
N THR A 8 18.83 -12.99 23.88
CA THR A 8 17.67 -13.89 24.03
C THR A 8 18.04 -15.32 24.42
N ARG A 9 19.34 -15.64 24.49
CA ARG A 9 19.85 -16.96 24.88
C ARG A 9 21.19 -16.86 25.59
N ILE A 10 21.52 -17.88 26.38
CA ILE A 10 22.85 -18.03 26.98
C ILE A 10 23.85 -18.32 25.83
N PRO A 11 25.00 -17.62 25.76
CA PRO A 11 26.05 -17.91 24.79
C PRO A 11 26.69 -19.30 24.97
N ASP A 12 27.57 -19.67 24.04
CA ASP A 12 28.32 -20.93 24.10
C ASP A 12 29.14 -21.07 25.40
N ALA A 13 29.43 -22.31 25.80
CA ALA A 13 29.96 -22.65 27.12
C ALA A 13 31.24 -21.87 27.52
N GLU A 14 32.07 -21.48 26.57
CA GLU A 14 33.32 -20.74 26.80
C GLU A 14 33.08 -19.29 27.28
N THR A 15 31.98 -18.65 26.86
CA THR A 15 31.66 -17.25 27.18
C THR A 15 30.46 -17.10 28.11
N ALA A 16 29.71 -18.19 28.35
CA ALA A 16 28.52 -18.20 29.18
C ALA A 16 28.74 -17.65 30.60
N GLY A 17 29.86 -18.00 31.26
CA GLY A 17 30.16 -17.52 32.61
C GLY A 17 30.36 -16.00 32.68
N GLN A 18 31.18 -15.47 31.78
CA GLN A 18 31.40 -14.01 31.68
C GLN A 18 30.11 -13.27 31.34
N TRP A 19 29.30 -13.84 30.45
CA TRP A 19 28.00 -13.27 30.10
C TRP A 19 27.04 -13.29 31.28
N LEU A 20 26.91 -14.40 32.01
CA LEU A 20 26.01 -14.51 33.17
C LEU A 20 26.31 -13.47 34.25
N GLU A 21 27.56 -13.04 34.39
CA GLU A 21 28.00 -12.10 35.42
C GLU A 21 27.99 -10.63 34.99
N ASN A 22 27.77 -10.34 33.70
CA ASN A 22 27.94 -8.99 33.14
C ASN A 22 26.66 -8.38 32.55
N ALA A 23 25.53 -8.45 33.26
CA ALA A 23 24.27 -7.85 32.79
C ALA A 23 24.36 -6.35 32.48
N ILE A 24 25.28 -5.62 33.13
CA ILE A 24 25.45 -4.16 33.01
C ILE A 24 25.85 -3.74 31.60
N GLU A 25 26.62 -4.55 30.88
CA GLU A 25 26.97 -4.29 29.47
C GLU A 25 25.73 -4.08 28.59
N SER A 26 24.60 -4.69 28.94
CA SER A 26 23.36 -4.52 28.18
C SER A 26 22.83 -3.08 28.22
N VAL A 27 23.23 -2.26 29.22
CA VAL A 27 22.85 -0.85 29.31
C VAL A 27 23.49 -0.05 28.17
N ASP A 28 24.74 -0.31 27.83
CA ASP A 28 25.41 0.39 26.73
C ASP A 28 24.82 0.00 25.38
N TYR A 29 24.47 -1.28 25.24
CA TYR A 29 23.72 -1.76 24.10
C TYR A 29 22.32 -1.10 24.00
N LEU A 30 21.60 -0.97 25.11
CA LEU A 30 20.29 -0.31 25.14
C LEU A 30 20.38 1.16 24.71
N LYS A 31 21.41 1.90 25.17
CA LYS A 31 21.67 3.29 24.73
C LYS A 31 21.79 3.37 23.21
N LEU A 32 22.57 2.48 22.60
CA LEU A 32 22.77 2.44 21.15
C LEU A 32 21.46 2.19 20.40
N VAL A 33 20.66 1.23 20.87
CA VAL A 33 19.40 0.86 20.19
C VAL A 33 18.35 1.96 20.31
N LEU A 34 18.26 2.63 21.46
CA LEU A 34 17.32 3.73 21.67
C LEU A 34 17.65 5.01 20.87
N THR A 35 18.82 5.05 20.22
CA THR A 35 19.21 6.12 19.29
C THR A 35 19.26 5.67 17.83
N GLY A 36 18.89 4.43 17.53
CA GLY A 36 18.88 3.89 16.16
C GLY A 36 17.67 4.37 15.34
N ASP A 37 17.50 3.84 14.13
CA ASP A 37 16.35 4.15 13.25
C ASP A 37 15.02 3.59 13.75
N TRP A 38 15.08 2.60 14.65
CA TRP A 38 13.94 1.92 15.24
C TRP A 38 14.12 1.85 16.75
N ILE A 39 13.23 2.53 17.48
CA ILE A 39 13.24 2.57 18.94
C ILE A 39 12.35 1.43 19.46
N PRO A 40 12.89 0.48 20.26
CA PRO A 40 12.08 -0.52 20.94
C PRO A 40 11.27 0.16 22.05
N ILE A 41 9.95 0.07 21.95
CA ILE A 41 9.03 0.56 22.99
C ILE A 41 8.58 -0.56 23.93
N TYR A 42 8.69 -1.81 23.49
CA TYR A 42 8.44 -2.98 24.32
C TYR A 42 9.32 -4.13 23.85
N VAL A 43 10.00 -4.76 24.79
CA VAL A 43 10.68 -6.04 24.56
C VAL A 43 10.42 -6.93 25.75
N SER A 44 10.03 -8.17 25.49
CA SER A 44 9.93 -9.22 26.49
C SER A 44 10.61 -10.45 25.96
N GLY A 45 11.62 -10.93 26.68
CA GLY A 45 12.36 -12.15 26.40
C GLY A 45 12.93 -12.74 27.69
N PRO A 46 13.57 -13.91 27.63
CA PRO A 46 13.96 -14.69 28.82
C PRO A 46 14.90 -13.95 29.79
N PHE A 47 15.81 -13.13 29.24
CA PHE A 47 16.84 -12.42 30.01
C PHE A 47 16.77 -10.90 29.84
N PHE A 48 15.71 -10.42 29.20
CA PHE A 48 15.62 -9.03 28.75
C PHE A 48 14.18 -8.55 28.71
N TYR A 49 13.94 -7.46 29.43
CA TYR A 49 12.68 -6.75 29.43
C TYR A 49 12.92 -5.25 29.27
N VAL A 50 12.22 -4.63 28.33
CA VAL A 50 12.13 -3.17 28.19
C VAL A 50 10.66 -2.81 28.02
N PHE A 51 10.22 -1.79 28.74
CA PHE A 51 8.91 -1.20 28.51
C PHE A 51 8.99 0.31 28.60
N ALA A 52 8.59 0.97 27.52
CA ALA A 52 8.71 2.40 27.36
C ALA A 52 7.33 3.08 27.36
N VAL A 53 7.29 4.20 28.07
CA VAL A 53 6.13 5.08 28.17
C VAL A 53 6.57 6.52 27.92
N LEU A 54 5.63 7.39 27.58
CA LEU A 54 5.89 8.82 27.46
C LEU A 54 5.69 9.51 28.81
N MET A 55 6.69 10.28 29.20
CA MET A 55 6.67 11.18 30.36
C MET A 55 6.59 12.63 29.87
N LYS A 56 5.89 13.50 30.60
CA LYS A 56 5.89 14.94 30.30
C LYS A 56 7.30 15.52 30.42
N ALA A 57 7.73 16.28 29.41
CA ALA A 57 9.11 16.79 29.35
C ALA A 57 9.47 17.69 30.54
N GLU A 58 8.49 18.43 31.08
CA GLU A 58 8.65 19.25 32.30
C GLU A 58 9.05 18.41 33.53
N LYS A 59 8.55 17.17 33.65
CA LYS A 59 8.87 16.26 34.76
C LYS A 59 10.24 15.59 34.63
N ALA A 60 10.86 15.72 33.46
CA ALA A 60 12.19 15.21 33.18
C ALA A 60 13.29 16.29 33.34
N ASN A 61 12.97 17.50 33.82
CA ASN A 61 13.91 18.63 33.89
C ASN A 61 14.03 19.23 35.32
N PRO A 62 14.89 18.68 36.20
CA PRO A 62 15.62 17.41 36.06
C PRO A 62 14.74 16.20 36.40
N VAL A 63 15.20 15.00 36.03
CA VAL A 63 14.52 13.74 36.38
C VAL A 63 14.67 13.45 37.88
N ASP A 64 13.55 13.28 38.59
CA ASP A 64 13.54 12.80 39.97
C ASP A 64 13.68 11.27 40.00
N HIS A 65 14.93 10.80 39.90
CA HIS A 65 15.24 9.37 39.90
C HIS A 65 14.83 8.65 41.19
N ALA A 66 14.76 9.35 42.31
CA ALA A 66 14.33 8.78 43.59
C ALA A 66 12.84 8.44 43.57
N LYS A 67 12.01 9.28 42.94
CA LYS A 67 10.59 8.98 42.73
C LYS A 67 10.34 8.04 41.57
N LEU A 68 11.15 8.09 40.50
CA LEU A 68 10.95 7.26 39.30
C LEU A 68 11.42 5.82 39.51
N GLY A 69 12.52 5.62 40.22
CA GLY A 69 13.09 4.30 40.53
C GLY A 69 12.07 3.24 40.98
N PRO A 70 11.24 3.50 42.02
CA PRO A 70 10.28 2.53 42.55
C PRO A 70 9.01 2.36 41.69
N VAL A 71 8.83 3.16 40.63
CA VAL A 71 7.63 3.06 39.79
C VAL A 71 7.64 1.74 39.02
N VAL A 72 6.54 1.00 39.15
CA VAL A 72 6.25 -0.21 38.37
C VAL A 72 5.27 0.15 37.27
N ILE A 73 5.57 -0.29 36.04
CA ILE A 73 4.69 -0.16 34.89
C ILE A 73 4.35 -1.55 34.35
N ASP A 74 3.07 -1.78 34.08
CA ASP A 74 2.54 -3.06 33.61
C ASP A 74 1.96 -2.88 32.20
N PRO A 75 2.47 -3.60 31.18
CA PRO A 75 1.97 -3.50 29.82
C PRO A 75 0.52 -3.96 29.69
N SER A 76 -0.02 -4.74 30.63
CA SER A 76 -1.42 -5.16 30.65
C SER A 76 -2.36 -4.12 31.26
N SER A 77 -1.83 -3.07 31.91
CA SER A 77 -2.64 -1.99 32.46
C SER A 77 -3.19 -1.10 31.35
N SER A 78 -4.51 -1.08 31.20
CA SER A 78 -5.22 -0.21 30.26
C SER A 78 -6.10 0.81 30.99
N TRP A 79 -6.74 1.68 30.22
CA TRP A 79 -7.84 2.52 30.69
C TRP A 79 -8.95 1.67 31.33
N ARG A 80 -9.47 2.12 32.48
CA ARG A 80 -10.52 1.46 33.26
C ARG A 80 -11.49 2.47 33.86
N LEU A 81 -12.76 2.07 33.95
CA LEU A 81 -13.73 2.78 34.77
C LEU A 81 -13.59 2.27 36.20
N GLU A 82 -13.11 3.12 37.09
CA GLU A 82 -12.96 2.80 38.51
C GLU A 82 -14.18 3.26 39.28
N HIS A 83 -14.62 2.42 40.21
CA HIS A 83 -15.71 2.71 41.13
C HIS A 83 -15.22 2.52 42.55
N VAL A 84 -15.13 3.62 43.30
CA VAL A 84 -14.68 3.61 44.69
C VAL A 84 -15.89 3.81 45.60
N TRP A 85 -16.08 2.87 46.51
CA TRP A 85 -17.11 2.90 47.55
C TRP A 85 -16.46 2.58 48.91
N GLY A 86 -16.94 3.22 49.98
CA GLY A 86 -16.37 3.09 51.34
C GLY A 86 -15.22 4.07 51.65
N GLY A 87 -14.73 4.04 52.89
CA GLY A 87 -13.63 4.91 53.35
C GLY A 87 -14.03 6.29 53.88
N GLY A 88 -15.32 6.55 54.11
CA GLY A 88 -15.81 7.82 54.69
C GLY A 88 -15.97 8.97 53.69
N GLU A 89 -15.57 8.76 52.44
CA GLU A 89 -15.80 9.68 51.32
C GLU A 89 -17.05 9.24 50.51
N PRO A 90 -17.70 10.17 49.79
CA PRO A 90 -18.79 9.83 48.87
C PRO A 90 -18.33 8.87 47.77
N GLU A 91 -19.26 8.02 47.32
CA GLU A 91 -19.04 7.16 46.15
C GLU A 91 -18.64 8.00 44.93
N ARG A 92 -17.67 7.49 44.17
CA ARG A 92 -17.18 8.17 42.97
C ARG A 92 -16.83 7.17 41.88
N MET A 93 -17.11 7.58 40.64
CA MET A 93 -16.59 6.93 39.45
C MET A 93 -15.67 7.88 38.70
N TYR A 94 -14.56 7.35 38.20
CA TYR A 94 -13.62 8.10 37.37
C TYR A 94 -12.96 7.17 36.37
N LEU A 95 -12.39 7.77 35.33
CA LEU A 95 -11.60 7.05 34.33
C LEU A 95 -10.14 7.04 34.82
N GLU A 96 -9.59 5.86 35.03
CA GLU A 96 -8.19 5.68 35.41
C GLU A 96 -7.36 5.21 34.20
N ALA A 97 -6.27 5.92 33.92
CA ALA A 97 -5.25 5.55 32.95
C ALA A 97 -4.41 4.36 33.45
N GLY A 98 -3.91 3.57 32.50
CA GLY A 98 -3.07 2.40 32.82
C GLY A 98 -1.72 2.72 33.48
N ILE A 99 -1.33 3.99 33.58
CA ILE A 99 -0.07 4.41 34.20
C ILE A 99 -0.24 5.57 35.19
N GLY A 100 0.08 5.28 36.45
CA GLY A 100 0.52 6.24 37.47
C GLY A 100 -0.29 7.53 37.59
N GLU A 101 -1.59 7.45 37.88
CA GLU A 101 -2.45 8.64 38.04
C GLU A 101 -2.28 9.38 39.38
N SER A 102 -1.61 8.78 40.36
CA SER A 102 -1.41 9.46 41.65
C SER A 102 -0.60 10.75 41.45
N GLY A 103 -1.10 11.87 41.97
CA GLY A 103 -0.55 13.22 41.74
C GLY A 103 0.92 13.44 42.14
N GLY A 104 1.56 12.46 42.80
CA GLY A 104 2.98 12.46 43.12
C GLY A 104 3.88 11.64 42.16
N SER A 105 3.30 10.91 41.22
CA SER A 105 4.04 10.07 40.27
C SER A 105 4.81 10.91 39.24
N PRO A 106 6.10 10.62 38.99
CA PRO A 106 6.84 11.19 37.86
C PRO A 106 6.21 10.88 36.50
N LEU A 107 5.40 9.83 36.42
CA LEU A 107 4.66 9.42 35.21
C LEU A 107 3.22 9.94 35.16
N ALA A 108 2.75 10.70 36.16
CA ALA A 108 1.38 11.21 36.12
C ALA A 108 1.15 12.07 34.87
N CYS A 109 0.00 11.89 34.23
CA CYS A 109 -0.35 12.46 32.92
C CYS A 109 0.61 12.03 31.77
N GLY A 110 1.40 10.98 31.98
CA GLY A 110 2.15 10.31 30.93
C GLY A 110 1.24 9.50 30.01
N GLN A 111 1.83 8.83 29.02
CA GLN A 111 1.09 7.99 28.09
C GLN A 111 1.80 6.66 27.86
N GLN A 112 1.04 5.57 27.96
CA GLN A 112 1.48 4.26 27.52
C GLN A 112 1.31 4.14 26.00
N LEU A 113 2.31 3.61 25.30
CA LEU A 113 2.31 3.53 23.83
C LEU A 113 1.69 2.23 23.29
N MET A 114 1.67 1.18 24.12
CA MET A 114 1.17 -0.13 23.76
C MET A 114 0.58 -0.85 24.98
N TYR A 115 -0.36 -1.75 24.75
CA TYR A 115 -1.04 -2.57 25.75
C TYR A 115 -0.94 -4.04 25.36
N ARG A 116 -0.57 -4.90 26.31
CA ARG A 116 -0.67 -6.35 26.18
C ARG A 116 -2.06 -6.77 26.64
N ARG A 117 -2.96 -6.94 25.69
CA ARG A 117 -4.38 -7.20 25.94
C ARG A 117 -4.64 -8.70 25.94
N ARG A 118 -5.67 -9.11 26.67
CA ARG A 118 -6.18 -10.48 26.68
C ARG A 118 -7.69 -10.43 26.60
N MET A 119 -8.25 -11.16 25.64
CA MET A 119 -9.67 -11.46 25.62
C MET A 119 -9.87 -12.88 26.14
N TYR A 120 -10.93 -13.11 26.91
CA TYR A 120 -11.22 -14.45 27.41
C TYR A 120 -11.37 -15.44 26.24
N GLY A 121 -10.65 -16.56 26.31
CA GLY A 121 -10.64 -17.58 25.26
C GLY A 121 -9.70 -17.31 24.07
N LEU A 122 -8.97 -16.19 24.04
CA LEU A 122 -7.99 -15.88 23.01
C LEU A 122 -6.58 -15.70 23.58
N ASP A 123 -5.58 -15.87 22.71
CA ASP A 123 -4.20 -15.58 23.04
C ASP A 123 -4.00 -14.08 23.29
N PRO A 124 -3.07 -13.70 24.20
CA PRO A 124 -2.73 -12.30 24.39
C PRO A 124 -2.22 -11.66 23.10
N TYR A 125 -2.63 -10.42 22.85
CA TYR A 125 -2.22 -9.67 21.67
C TYR A 125 -1.70 -8.28 22.05
N ILE A 126 -1.00 -7.66 21.09
CA ILE A 126 -0.46 -6.31 21.23
C ILE A 126 -1.47 -5.34 20.63
N GLU A 127 -1.95 -4.42 21.47
CA GLU A 127 -2.77 -3.29 21.08
C GLU A 127 -1.93 -2.02 21.20
N LEU A 128 -2.00 -1.11 20.24
CA LEU A 128 -1.31 0.17 20.35
C LEU A 128 -2.27 1.25 20.85
N ASP A 129 -1.70 2.27 21.49
CA ASP A 129 -2.46 3.43 21.92
C ASP A 129 -3.13 4.13 20.72
N GLN A 130 -4.43 4.36 20.83
CA GLN A 130 -5.23 4.89 19.72
C GLN A 130 -4.83 6.32 19.36
N ARG A 131 -4.40 7.13 20.33
CA ARG A 131 -3.93 8.49 20.06
C ARG A 131 -2.63 8.47 19.26
N LEU A 132 -1.70 7.55 19.56
CA LEU A 132 -0.49 7.34 18.76
C LEU A 132 -0.85 6.87 17.34
N VAL A 133 -1.69 5.83 17.23
CA VAL A 133 -2.08 5.23 15.95
C VAL A 133 -2.73 6.27 15.02
N GLN A 134 -3.68 7.04 15.52
CA GLN A 134 -4.39 8.06 14.75
C GLN A 134 -3.48 9.24 14.39
N ALA A 135 -2.63 9.69 15.32
CA ALA A 135 -1.74 10.82 15.05
C ALA A 135 -0.66 10.50 14.01
N LEU A 136 -0.25 9.24 13.90
CA LEU A 136 0.74 8.80 12.90
C LEU A 136 0.12 8.31 11.59
N ASP A 137 -1.22 8.24 11.51
CA ASP A 137 -2.00 7.72 10.38
C ASP A 137 -1.57 6.30 9.98
N VAL A 138 -1.50 5.39 10.97
CA VAL A 138 -1.02 4.02 10.75
C VAL A 138 -2.12 2.99 10.95
N HIS A 139 -2.09 1.93 10.14
CA HIS A 139 -3.07 0.84 10.16
C HIS A 139 -2.37 -0.51 10.31
N PHE A 140 -2.91 -1.39 11.14
CA PHE A 140 -2.34 -2.74 11.31
C PHE A 140 -2.61 -3.59 10.06
N LEU A 141 -1.55 -4.10 9.45
CA LEU A 141 -1.58 -5.04 8.34
C LEU A 141 -1.07 -6.40 8.83
N SER A 142 -1.94 -7.41 8.84
CA SER A 142 -1.66 -8.72 9.41
C SER A 142 -0.60 -9.48 8.60
N GLU A 143 -0.61 -9.33 7.29
CA GLU A 143 0.35 -9.90 6.34
C GLU A 143 1.78 -9.35 6.52
N ARG A 144 1.92 -8.20 7.20
CA ARG A 144 3.22 -7.59 7.56
C ARG A 144 3.52 -7.64 9.05
N ASN A 145 2.56 -8.04 9.87
CA ASN A 145 2.60 -7.97 11.32
C ASN A 145 3.08 -6.59 11.84
N ALA A 146 2.60 -5.52 11.21
CA ALA A 146 3.08 -4.16 11.46
C ALA A 146 1.99 -3.13 11.22
N TYR A 147 2.07 -2.01 11.94
CA TYR A 147 1.29 -0.82 11.66
C TYR A 147 1.99 -0.01 10.58
N CYS A 148 1.32 0.15 9.45
CA CYS A 148 1.87 0.71 8.24
C CYS A 148 1.05 1.92 7.77
N ARG A 149 1.67 2.78 6.97
CA ARG A 149 0.98 3.81 6.19
C ARG A 149 1.44 3.78 4.74
N VAL A 150 0.70 4.44 3.87
CA VAL A 150 1.12 4.64 2.48
C VAL A 150 1.97 5.89 2.41
N ASN A 151 3.21 5.77 1.94
CA ASN A 151 4.09 6.93 1.77
C ASN A 151 3.79 7.68 0.46
N ARG A 152 4.49 8.80 0.24
CA ARG A 152 4.33 9.64 -0.96
C ARG A 152 4.68 8.95 -2.29
N ARG A 153 5.35 7.80 -2.26
CA ARG A 153 5.62 6.96 -3.45
C ARG A 153 4.52 5.91 -3.69
N GLY A 154 3.50 5.87 -2.84
CA GLY A 154 2.47 4.85 -2.84
C GLY A 154 2.92 3.52 -2.24
N ASP A 155 4.10 3.45 -1.60
CA ASP A 155 4.57 2.22 -0.97
C ASP A 155 3.97 2.06 0.44
N ILE A 156 3.65 0.83 0.80
CA ILE A 156 3.26 0.47 2.17
C ILE A 156 4.53 0.43 3.02
N GLU A 157 4.70 1.43 3.88
CA GLU A 157 5.82 1.53 4.80
C GLU A 157 5.42 1.13 6.23
N PRO A 158 6.16 0.21 6.89
CA PRO A 158 5.95 -0.05 8.30
C PRO A 158 6.47 1.13 9.13
N ILE A 159 5.69 1.54 10.11
CA ILE A 159 6.05 2.58 11.10
C ILE A 159 6.20 1.98 12.50
N ILE A 160 5.38 0.98 12.83
CA ILE A 160 5.48 0.24 14.09
C ILE A 160 5.47 -1.25 13.79
N LYS A 161 6.54 -1.95 14.17
CA LYS A 161 6.67 -3.39 13.92
C LYS A 161 6.35 -4.17 15.18
N VAL A 162 5.64 -5.28 15.02
CA VAL A 162 5.46 -6.30 16.06
C VAL A 162 6.20 -7.54 15.60
N GLU A 163 7.26 -7.91 16.30
CA GLU A 163 8.12 -9.03 15.92
C GLU A 163 8.12 -10.07 17.03
N GLN A 164 7.99 -11.34 16.65
CA GLN A 164 8.19 -12.45 17.57
C GLN A 164 9.68 -12.78 17.62
N LEU A 165 10.24 -12.78 18.82
CA LEU A 165 11.62 -13.21 19.04
C LEU A 165 11.72 -14.74 18.89
N PRO A 166 12.92 -15.27 18.61
CA PRO A 166 13.16 -16.70 18.60
C PRO A 166 12.65 -17.34 19.89
N ALA A 167 12.09 -18.54 19.76
CA ALA A 167 11.71 -19.31 20.92
C ALA A 167 12.94 -19.61 21.77
N ASP A 168 12.79 -19.49 23.08
CA ASP A 168 13.78 -20.00 24.01
C ASP A 168 13.76 -21.53 24.07
N GLU A 169 14.63 -22.11 24.90
CA GLU A 169 14.73 -23.56 25.07
C GLU A 169 13.46 -24.20 25.65
N SER A 170 12.54 -23.41 26.22
CA SER A 170 11.23 -23.85 26.72
C SER A 170 10.12 -23.73 25.68
N GLY A 171 10.42 -23.19 24.50
CA GLY A 171 9.45 -22.93 23.44
C GLY A 171 8.72 -21.60 23.59
N HIS A 172 9.00 -20.80 24.62
CA HIS A 172 8.39 -19.49 24.82
C HIS A 172 9.00 -18.47 23.85
N ARG A 173 8.14 -17.74 23.13
CA ARG A 173 8.57 -16.69 22.21
C ARG A 173 8.42 -15.33 22.85
N GLY A 174 9.51 -14.60 22.89
CA GLY A 174 9.50 -13.19 23.28
C GLY A 174 8.82 -12.32 22.22
N THR A 175 8.52 -11.06 22.57
CA THR A 175 7.92 -10.08 21.65
C THR A 175 8.74 -8.80 21.65
N LEU A 176 8.91 -8.21 20.47
CA LEU A 176 9.59 -6.94 20.23
C LEU A 176 8.65 -6.00 19.48
N VAL A 177 8.34 -4.86 20.09
CA VAL A 177 7.60 -3.78 19.46
C VAL A 177 8.53 -2.59 19.29
N SER A 178 8.67 -2.13 18.06
CA SER A 178 9.55 -1.00 17.73
C SER A 178 8.84 0.03 16.86
N VAL A 179 9.16 1.30 17.07
CA VAL A 179 8.62 2.45 16.34
C VAL A 179 9.75 3.12 15.57
N LYS A 180 9.48 3.55 14.34
CA LYS A 180 10.43 4.33 13.55
C LYS A 180 10.75 5.64 14.27
N THR A 181 12.05 5.93 14.41
CA THR A 181 12.54 7.00 15.29
C THR A 181 12.04 8.38 14.86
N GLU A 182 12.04 8.66 13.57
CA GLU A 182 11.56 9.93 13.00
C GLU A 182 10.10 10.23 13.42
N ASP A 183 9.22 9.23 13.28
CA ASP A 183 7.80 9.35 13.63
C ASP A 183 7.58 9.49 15.15
N LEU A 184 8.32 8.73 15.97
CA LEU A 184 8.24 8.85 17.43
C LEU A 184 8.77 10.19 17.93
N VAL A 185 9.88 10.69 17.37
CA VAL A 185 10.44 12.01 17.68
C VAL A 185 9.43 13.10 17.36
N LYS A 186 8.84 13.10 16.16
CA LYS A 186 7.79 14.04 15.78
C LYS A 186 6.63 14.03 16.79
N TYR A 187 6.16 12.83 17.15
CA TYR A 187 5.09 12.67 18.14
C TYR A 187 5.48 13.24 19.51
N MET A 188 6.68 12.94 20.01
CA MET A 188 7.16 13.41 21.31
C MET A 188 7.33 14.93 21.36
N VAL A 189 7.86 15.54 20.30
CA VAL A 189 8.01 17.00 20.20
C VAL A 189 6.66 17.71 20.29
N VAL A 190 5.68 17.27 19.50
CA VAL A 190 4.34 17.88 19.45
C VAL A 190 3.59 17.68 20.76
N THR A 191 3.76 16.53 21.41
CA THR A 191 3.09 16.22 22.69
C THR A 191 3.84 16.74 23.92
N GLN A 192 5.02 17.36 23.73
CA GLN A 192 5.92 17.83 24.78
C GLN A 192 6.27 16.71 25.78
N THR A 193 6.63 15.55 25.25
CA THR A 193 6.99 14.36 26.03
C THR A 193 8.41 13.91 25.75
N VAL A 194 8.92 13.05 26.63
CA VAL A 194 10.15 12.28 26.48
C VAL A 194 9.83 10.81 26.69
N LEU A 195 10.62 9.92 26.10
CA LEU A 195 10.45 8.48 26.28
C LEU A 195 11.16 8.05 27.57
N ALA A 196 10.42 7.50 28.52
CA ALA A 196 10.96 6.88 29.72
C ALA A 196 10.88 5.35 29.53
N ALA A 197 12.03 4.70 29.36
CA ALA A 197 12.12 3.27 29.20
C ALA A 197 12.59 2.61 30.50
N LYS A 198 11.71 1.81 31.11
CA LYS A 198 12.08 0.88 32.18
C LYS A 198 12.78 -0.30 31.53
N PHE A 199 13.89 -0.72 32.11
CA PHE A 199 14.58 -1.93 31.66
C PHE A 199 14.93 -2.85 32.83
N ASP A 200 14.91 -4.14 32.54
CA ASP A 200 15.40 -5.20 33.40
C ASP A 200 16.16 -6.20 32.53
N PHE A 201 17.44 -6.38 32.84
CA PHE A 201 18.24 -7.46 32.30
C PHE A 201 18.61 -8.36 33.46
N THR A 202 18.04 -9.56 33.50
CA THR A 202 18.32 -10.56 34.52
C THR A 202 18.91 -11.79 33.84
N ARG A 203 20.16 -12.11 34.16
CA ARG A 203 20.91 -13.24 33.59
C ARG A 203 21.08 -14.31 34.66
N VAL A 204 20.29 -15.37 34.55
CA VAL A 204 20.30 -16.53 35.45
C VAL A 204 20.18 -17.81 34.64
N ASP A 205 21.09 -18.76 34.83
CA ASP A 205 20.94 -20.11 34.29
C ASP A 205 20.21 -21.00 35.32
N HIS A 206 18.88 -21.04 35.22
CA HIS A 206 18.03 -21.84 36.11
C HIS A 206 18.25 -23.36 36.00
N LYS A 207 18.96 -23.83 34.96
CA LYS A 207 19.21 -25.28 34.75
C LYS A 207 20.49 -25.74 35.43
N LYS A 208 21.50 -24.88 35.54
CA LYS A 208 22.83 -25.24 36.08
C LYS A 208 23.04 -24.82 37.53
N VAL A 209 22.27 -23.86 38.04
CA VAL A 209 22.50 -23.28 39.37
C VAL A 209 21.20 -23.27 40.18
N GLY A 210 21.25 -23.80 41.41
CA GLY A 210 20.21 -23.56 42.42
C GLY A 210 20.22 -22.09 42.79
N PHE A 211 19.36 -21.31 42.12
CA PHE A 211 19.24 -19.87 42.36
C PHE A 211 18.17 -19.62 43.43
N ASP A 212 18.63 -19.38 44.67
CA ASP A 212 17.75 -19.19 45.83
C ASP A 212 17.54 -17.70 46.19
N GLY A 213 18.11 -16.78 45.40
CA GLY A 213 17.89 -15.34 45.51
C GLY A 213 19.15 -14.47 45.36
N TRP A 214 18.99 -13.18 45.61
CA TRP A 214 20.03 -12.14 45.46
C TRP A 214 20.64 -11.67 46.79
N GLN A 215 20.65 -12.55 47.81
CA GLN A 215 21.09 -12.22 49.16
C GLN A 215 22.60 -11.93 49.21
N ASP A 216 23.39 -12.75 48.51
CA ASP A 216 24.86 -12.64 48.45
C ASP A 216 25.37 -11.82 47.26
N ALA A 217 24.49 -11.03 46.62
CA ALA A 217 24.85 -10.26 45.43
C ALA A 217 25.68 -9.02 45.81
N GLU A 218 26.80 -8.82 45.10
CA GLU A 218 27.52 -7.55 45.09
C GLU A 218 26.64 -6.51 44.38
N ARG A 219 26.26 -5.44 45.08
CA ARG A 219 25.32 -4.43 44.57
C ARG A 219 26.01 -3.11 44.28
N GLN A 220 25.55 -2.47 43.20
CA GLN A 220 25.96 -1.12 42.85
C GLN A 220 24.79 -0.34 42.26
N SER A 221 24.86 0.99 42.40
CA SER A 221 23.89 1.92 41.84
C SER A 221 24.62 2.96 40.98
N PHE A 222 23.97 3.38 39.90
CA PHE A 222 24.45 4.40 38.99
C PHE A 222 23.36 5.46 38.79
N THR A 223 23.74 6.73 38.74
CA THR A 223 22.81 7.82 38.45
C THR A 223 23.50 8.89 37.61
N ALA A 224 22.85 9.24 36.51
CA ALA A 224 23.20 10.30 35.57
C ALA A 224 21.90 11.00 35.14
N PRO A 225 21.96 12.18 34.47
CA PRO A 225 20.76 12.96 34.17
C PRO A 225 19.61 12.18 33.49
N ASN A 226 19.95 11.33 32.52
CA ASN A 226 18.97 10.55 31.75
C ASN A 226 19.06 9.03 32.00
N LEU A 227 19.80 8.58 33.00
CA LEU A 227 20.00 7.15 33.25
C LEU A 227 20.21 6.90 34.74
N ALA A 228 19.39 6.06 35.33
CA ALA A 228 19.61 5.54 36.67
C ALA A 228 19.30 4.05 36.71
N TYR A 229 20.17 3.28 37.36
CA TYR A 229 19.97 1.86 37.54
C TYR A 229 20.64 1.37 38.80
N HIS A 230 20.21 0.22 39.26
CA HIS A 230 20.95 -0.59 40.20
C HIS A 230 21.22 -1.95 39.57
N SER A 231 22.29 -2.60 40.02
CA SER A 231 22.68 -3.93 39.54
C SER A 231 23.16 -4.78 40.68
N GLY A 232 23.10 -6.09 40.47
CA GLY A 232 23.66 -7.08 41.38
C GLY A 232 24.42 -8.13 40.59
N ARG A 233 25.51 -8.64 41.17
CA ARG A 233 26.30 -9.74 40.60
C ARG A 233 26.58 -10.79 41.66
N ILE A 234 26.44 -12.06 41.29
CA ILE A 234 26.94 -13.20 42.05
C ILE A 234 28.04 -13.82 41.18
N PRO A 235 29.33 -13.70 41.57
CA PRO A 235 30.44 -14.25 40.80
C PRO A 235 30.25 -15.74 40.47
N GLY A 236 30.61 -16.13 39.26
CA GLY A 236 30.44 -17.46 38.69
C GLY A 236 29.02 -17.86 38.31
N ARG A 237 27.99 -17.04 38.57
CA ARG A 237 26.59 -17.52 38.57
C ARG A 237 25.60 -16.65 37.83
N SER A 238 25.48 -15.37 38.20
CA SER A 238 24.36 -14.55 37.75
C SER A 238 24.60 -13.06 37.93
N SER A 239 23.81 -12.26 37.22
CA SER A 239 23.78 -10.82 37.38
C SER A 239 22.44 -10.25 36.93
N PHE A 240 22.12 -9.07 37.45
CA PHE A 240 21.01 -8.29 36.95
C PHE A 240 21.35 -6.82 36.89
N VAL A 241 20.66 -6.08 36.02
CA VAL A 241 20.64 -4.62 36.03
C VAL A 241 19.22 -4.15 35.72
N ASN A 242 18.68 -3.30 36.59
CA ASN A 242 17.32 -2.80 36.52
C ASN A 242 17.34 -1.28 36.69
N GLY A 243 16.62 -0.56 35.85
CA GLY A 243 16.68 0.89 35.85
C GLY A 243 15.76 1.57 34.86
N TRP A 244 16.03 2.85 34.67
CA TRP A 244 15.32 3.74 33.76
C TRP A 244 16.32 4.49 32.88
N ILE A 245 15.97 4.62 31.61
CA ILE A 245 16.66 5.49 30.65
C ILE A 245 15.66 6.45 30.02
N ILE A 246 16.04 7.73 29.96
CA ILE A 246 15.22 8.80 29.38
C ILE A 246 15.79 9.17 28.01
N VAL A 247 14.98 9.00 26.97
CA VAL A 247 15.32 9.40 25.60
C VAL A 247 14.56 10.67 25.27
N ARG A 248 15.31 11.69 24.89
CA ARG A 248 14.76 13.01 24.55
C ARG A 248 14.67 13.13 23.03
N PRO A 249 13.67 13.84 22.51
CA PRO A 249 13.68 14.24 21.11
C PRO A 249 14.97 14.96 20.76
N ASN A 250 15.56 14.61 19.61
CA ASN A 250 16.74 15.28 19.06
C ASN A 250 16.39 16.46 18.14
N LYS A 251 15.10 16.81 18.03
CA LYS A 251 14.59 17.94 17.27
C LYS A 251 13.73 18.83 18.15
N THR A 252 13.73 20.11 17.83
CA THR A 252 12.82 21.13 18.35
C THR A 252 11.52 21.16 17.55
N LEU A 253 10.50 21.82 18.08
CA LEU A 253 9.25 22.04 17.34
C LEU A 253 9.47 22.87 16.07
N ALA A 254 10.39 23.83 16.09
CA ALA A 254 10.72 24.65 14.94
C ALA A 254 11.34 23.82 13.80
N GLU A 255 12.28 22.93 14.12
CA GLU A 255 12.88 22.02 13.14
C GLU A 255 11.85 21.05 12.55
N VAL A 256 10.95 20.49 13.39
CA VAL A 256 9.87 19.63 12.90
C VAL A 256 8.92 20.39 11.95
N ILE A 257 8.58 21.65 12.27
CA ILE A 257 7.77 22.49 11.38
C ILE A 257 8.52 22.79 10.08
N GLU A 258 9.82 23.07 10.15
CA GLU A 258 10.64 23.32 8.97
C GLU A 258 10.76 22.10 8.06
N ASP A 259 10.91 20.90 8.63
CA ASP A 259 10.90 19.64 7.90
C ASP A 259 9.57 19.44 7.15
N GLU A 260 8.44 19.66 7.83
CA GLU A 260 7.10 19.54 7.22
C GLU A 260 6.86 20.57 6.11
N ASN A 261 7.29 21.81 6.35
CA ASN A 261 7.22 22.89 5.36
C ASN A 261 8.08 22.56 4.14
N THR A 262 9.33 22.14 4.35
CA THR A 262 10.25 21.77 3.26
C THR A 262 9.75 20.57 2.48
N ALA A 263 9.17 19.58 3.16
CA ALA A 263 8.57 18.42 2.53
C ALA A 263 7.32 18.79 1.70
N SER A 264 6.62 19.87 2.03
CA SER A 264 5.41 20.33 1.35
C SER A 264 5.68 21.38 0.26
N ASP A 265 6.75 22.15 0.40
CA ASP A 265 7.16 23.22 -0.51
C ASP A 265 7.59 22.65 -1.87
N ARG A 266 6.83 22.99 -2.91
CA ARG A 266 7.12 22.56 -4.29
C ARG A 266 8.43 23.16 -4.80
N SER A 267 8.77 24.39 -4.43
CA SER A 267 9.98 25.07 -4.92
C SER A 267 11.29 24.43 -4.44
N LYS A 268 11.24 23.66 -3.35
CA LYS A 268 12.38 22.91 -2.80
C LYS A 268 12.46 21.48 -3.32
N ARG A 269 11.52 21.04 -4.16
CA ARG A 269 11.54 19.72 -4.75
C ARG A 269 12.57 19.65 -5.87
N GLN A 270 13.09 18.45 -6.09
CA GLN A 270 13.87 18.16 -7.29
C GLN A 270 12.91 17.92 -8.46
N TYR A 271 13.29 18.43 -9.62
CA TYR A 271 12.55 18.29 -10.87
C TYR A 271 13.46 17.79 -11.97
N ALA A 272 12.93 16.90 -12.81
CA ALA A 272 13.66 16.37 -13.94
C ALA A 272 13.45 17.25 -15.18
N ASP A 273 14.48 17.36 -16.01
CA ASP A 273 14.37 18.02 -17.32
C ASP A 273 13.89 17.05 -18.40
N PHE A 274 13.01 17.53 -19.28
CA PHE A 274 12.41 16.78 -20.38
C PHE A 274 12.57 17.52 -21.71
N ILE A 275 12.69 16.76 -22.79
CA ILE A 275 12.48 17.22 -24.17
C ILE A 275 10.99 17.47 -24.35
N ILE A 276 10.63 18.72 -24.59
CA ILE A 276 9.24 19.17 -24.77
C ILE A 276 9.04 19.73 -26.18
N GLN A 277 7.82 19.64 -26.69
CA GLN A 277 7.37 20.46 -27.80
C GLN A 277 6.77 21.75 -27.23
N ASP A 278 7.53 22.83 -27.27
CA ASP A 278 7.14 24.16 -26.78
C ASP A 278 5.95 24.67 -27.58
N ALA A 279 4.75 24.55 -27.01
CA ALA A 279 3.49 24.91 -27.67
C ALA A 279 3.39 26.43 -27.91
N ARG A 280 4.18 27.24 -27.21
CA ARG A 280 4.14 28.70 -27.34
C ARG A 280 4.98 29.20 -28.51
N TYR A 281 6.19 28.66 -28.65
CA TYR A 281 7.16 29.13 -29.64
C TYR A 281 7.37 28.14 -30.82
N GLY A 282 6.72 26.98 -30.79
CA GLY A 282 6.76 26.00 -31.88
C GLY A 282 8.12 25.34 -32.08
N ARG A 283 8.87 25.12 -30.98
CA ARG A 283 10.24 24.59 -30.99
C ARG A 283 10.36 23.36 -30.09
N ILE A 284 11.38 22.54 -30.34
CA ILE A 284 11.74 21.42 -29.46
C ILE A 284 12.89 21.89 -28.56
N ILE A 285 12.70 21.83 -27.24
CA ILE A 285 13.71 22.26 -26.26
C ILE A 285 13.75 21.30 -25.08
N THR A 286 14.84 21.33 -24.33
CA THR A 286 14.90 20.73 -23.00
C THR A 286 14.42 21.75 -21.97
N CYS A 287 13.46 21.37 -21.13
CA CYS A 287 12.88 22.21 -20.09
C CYS A 287 12.72 21.42 -18.79
N SER A 288 12.94 22.08 -17.66
CA SER A 288 12.65 21.49 -16.35
C SER A 288 11.14 21.34 -16.15
N ALA A 289 10.71 20.28 -15.46
CA ALA A 289 9.34 20.16 -14.98
C ALA A 289 9.04 21.03 -13.75
N ALA A 290 10.01 21.81 -13.26
CA ALA A 290 9.79 22.74 -12.17
C ALA A 290 8.70 23.78 -12.53
N PRO A 291 7.77 24.11 -11.61
CA PRO A 291 6.69 25.07 -11.89
C PRO A 291 7.20 26.42 -12.43
N GLU A 292 8.33 26.91 -11.93
CA GLU A 292 8.98 28.15 -12.34
C GLU A 292 9.65 28.10 -13.73
N ALA A 293 9.82 26.91 -14.32
CA ALA A 293 10.42 26.73 -15.64
C ALA A 293 9.38 26.82 -16.78
N SER A 294 8.11 26.96 -16.45
CA SER A 294 7.02 27.09 -17.41
C SER A 294 6.06 28.21 -17.02
N THR A 295 5.13 28.55 -17.91
CA THR A 295 4.11 29.56 -17.64
C THR A 295 2.72 29.06 -18.00
N ASN A 296 1.71 29.55 -17.31
CA ASN A 296 0.33 29.28 -17.66
C ASN A 296 -0.11 30.13 -18.88
N TYR A 297 -1.28 29.80 -19.43
CA TYR A 297 -1.84 30.45 -20.62
C TYR A 297 -2.40 31.86 -20.36
N PHE A 298 -2.79 32.18 -19.13
CA PHE A 298 -3.50 33.42 -18.77
C PHE A 298 -2.57 34.57 -18.37
N ASP A 299 -1.48 34.25 -17.67
CA ASP A 299 -0.46 35.15 -17.13
C ASP A 299 0.93 34.74 -17.66
N ALA A 300 1.09 34.80 -18.98
CA ALA A 300 2.26 34.26 -19.67
C ALA A 300 3.53 35.10 -19.44
N THR A 301 4.53 34.54 -18.75
CA THR A 301 5.87 35.16 -18.58
C THR A 301 6.69 34.99 -19.86
N GLU A 302 7.22 36.08 -20.43
CA GLU A 302 8.01 36.05 -21.66
C GLU A 302 9.23 35.11 -21.56
N GLY A 303 9.50 34.35 -22.62
CA GLY A 303 10.64 33.45 -22.72
C GLY A 303 10.39 32.04 -22.17
N LEU A 304 9.34 31.83 -21.37
CA LEU A 304 8.98 30.51 -20.83
C LEU A 304 7.99 29.75 -21.73
N PRO A 305 8.14 28.41 -21.87
CA PRO A 305 7.18 27.56 -22.56
C PRO A 305 5.87 27.46 -21.77
N PHE A 306 4.78 27.09 -22.44
CA PHE A 306 3.52 26.82 -21.74
C PHE A 306 3.63 25.55 -20.88
N GLU A 307 3.00 25.54 -19.71
CA GLU A 307 2.94 24.38 -18.82
C GLU A 307 2.22 23.17 -19.47
N LEU A 308 1.34 23.45 -20.44
CA LEU A 308 0.67 22.46 -21.29
C LEU A 308 1.49 22.08 -22.54
N SER A 309 2.78 22.41 -22.59
CA SER A 309 3.67 21.93 -23.66
C SER A 309 3.79 20.40 -23.55
N PRO A 310 3.46 19.65 -24.62
CA PRO A 310 3.47 18.20 -24.55
C PRO A 310 4.89 17.62 -24.52
N VAL A 311 4.99 16.51 -23.82
CA VAL A 311 6.22 15.73 -23.61
C VAL A 311 5.95 14.32 -24.11
N PHE A 312 6.87 13.77 -24.90
CA PHE A 312 6.67 12.49 -25.61
C PHE A 312 7.62 11.43 -25.07
N PHE A 313 7.13 10.19 -25.07
CA PHE A 313 7.77 9.04 -24.46
C PHE A 313 7.60 7.80 -25.33
N ARG A 314 8.60 6.93 -25.29
CA ARG A 314 8.47 5.58 -25.84
C ARG A 314 7.40 4.79 -25.04
N PRO A 315 6.60 3.94 -25.69
CA PRO A 315 5.46 3.27 -25.06
C PRO A 315 5.81 2.35 -23.89
N GLU A 316 7.06 1.89 -23.80
CA GLU A 316 7.58 1.06 -22.70
C GLU A 316 7.38 1.71 -21.32
N VAL A 317 7.24 3.03 -21.25
CA VAL A 317 6.95 3.76 -20.00
C VAL A 317 5.72 3.21 -19.28
N MET A 318 4.75 2.67 -20.02
CA MET A 318 3.51 2.09 -19.46
C MET A 318 3.69 0.72 -18.81
N SER A 319 4.78 0.01 -19.11
CA SER A 319 5.00 -1.37 -18.67
C SER A 319 4.94 -1.52 -17.15
N LYS A 320 5.54 -0.57 -16.42
CA LYS A 320 5.56 -0.55 -14.95
C LYS A 320 4.14 -0.50 -14.36
N TYR A 321 3.27 0.35 -14.92
CA TYR A 321 1.93 0.58 -14.39
C TYR A 321 0.97 -0.56 -14.72
N LYS A 322 1.17 -1.22 -15.86
CA LYS A 322 0.40 -2.41 -16.25
C LYS A 322 0.80 -3.67 -15.48
N ALA A 323 2.05 -3.76 -15.04
CA ALA A 323 2.58 -4.95 -14.37
C ALA A 323 2.17 -5.09 -12.90
N ASP A 324 1.90 -3.97 -12.20
CA ASP A 324 1.56 -3.95 -10.76
C ASP A 324 0.21 -3.27 -10.54
N THR A 325 -0.87 -4.01 -10.83
CA THR A 325 -2.26 -3.55 -10.70
C THR A 325 -2.71 -3.37 -9.24
N ASP A 326 -1.98 -3.91 -8.27
CA ASP A 326 -2.25 -3.75 -6.84
C ASP A 326 -1.74 -2.39 -6.32
N LYS A 327 -0.78 -1.78 -7.02
CA LYS A 327 -0.22 -0.46 -6.72
C LYS A 327 -0.73 0.64 -7.65
N TYR A 328 -0.88 0.32 -8.93
CA TYR A 328 -1.24 1.28 -9.96
C TYR A 328 -2.60 0.98 -10.56
N GLN A 329 -3.37 2.05 -10.81
CA GLN A 329 -4.62 1.98 -11.54
C GLN A 329 -4.52 2.86 -12.77
N ILE A 330 -4.90 2.31 -13.92
CA ILE A 330 -4.99 3.04 -15.18
C ILE A 330 -6.48 3.16 -15.50
N ASP A 331 -6.98 4.39 -15.51
CA ASP A 331 -8.38 4.69 -15.79
C ASP A 331 -8.47 5.75 -16.88
N GLY A 332 -8.89 5.32 -18.07
CA GLY A 332 -8.83 6.11 -19.30
C GLY A 332 -7.44 6.69 -19.54
N ARG A 333 -7.32 8.01 -19.38
CA ARG A 333 -6.12 8.81 -19.62
C ARG A 333 -5.34 9.15 -18.36
N MET A 334 -5.64 8.50 -17.24
CA MET A 334 -5.07 8.82 -15.94
C MET A 334 -4.35 7.60 -15.36
N ILE A 335 -3.24 7.85 -14.67
CA ILE A 335 -2.51 6.84 -13.89
C ILE A 335 -2.55 7.26 -12.43
N ARG A 336 -3.10 6.40 -11.57
CA ARG A 336 -3.13 6.63 -10.12
C ARG A 336 -2.24 5.64 -9.41
N CYS A 337 -1.41 6.14 -8.49
CA CYS A 337 -0.66 5.32 -7.56
C CYS A 337 -1.33 5.35 -6.19
N ARG A 338 -2.30 4.44 -5.98
CA ARG A 338 -3.22 4.49 -4.83
C ARG A 338 -3.75 5.93 -4.68
N ASN A 339 -3.59 6.54 -3.51
CA ASN A 339 -3.90 7.94 -3.25
C ASN A 339 -2.64 8.80 -3.03
N ALA A 340 -1.46 8.31 -3.42
CA ALA A 340 -0.20 9.01 -3.17
C ALA A 340 0.09 10.08 -4.23
N TRP A 341 -0.18 9.76 -5.49
CA TRP A 341 -0.04 10.69 -6.62
C TRP A 341 -0.85 10.19 -7.83
N GLU A 342 -1.12 11.09 -8.76
CA GLU A 342 -1.75 10.79 -10.04
C GLU A 342 -1.01 11.52 -11.19
N LEU A 343 -0.91 10.86 -12.34
CA LEU A 343 -0.68 11.51 -13.63
C LEU A 343 -2.05 11.74 -14.25
N ARG A 344 -2.46 12.99 -14.40
CA ARG A 344 -3.84 13.35 -14.75
C ARG A 344 -4.21 13.04 -16.17
N SER A 345 -3.28 13.29 -17.09
CA SER A 345 -3.52 13.07 -18.51
C SER A 345 -2.32 12.41 -19.15
N PHE A 346 -2.58 11.34 -19.90
CA PHE A 346 -1.69 10.83 -20.93
C PHE A 346 -2.55 10.33 -22.10
N ASP A 347 -1.94 10.19 -23.26
CA ASP A 347 -2.56 9.47 -24.37
C ASP A 347 -1.48 8.92 -25.30
N ILE A 348 -1.89 8.13 -26.29
CA ILE A 348 -1.00 7.57 -27.31
C ILE A 348 -1.32 8.22 -28.66
N ASN A 349 -0.32 8.81 -29.31
CA ASN A 349 -0.48 9.43 -30.62
C ASN A 349 -0.42 8.42 -31.77
N GLU A 350 -0.64 8.89 -33.01
CA GLU A 350 -0.62 8.07 -34.23
C GLU A 350 0.75 7.41 -34.50
N ALA A 351 1.83 7.91 -33.91
CA ALA A 351 3.17 7.31 -34.00
C ALA A 351 3.45 6.29 -32.87
N GLY A 352 2.46 5.96 -32.04
CA GLY A 352 2.60 5.04 -30.92
C GLY A 352 3.37 5.62 -29.72
N GLN A 353 3.59 6.94 -29.69
CA GLN A 353 4.25 7.60 -28.56
C GLN A 353 3.23 7.91 -27.47
N VAL A 354 3.61 7.61 -26.23
CA VAL A 354 2.87 8.09 -25.06
C VAL A 354 3.21 9.57 -24.89
N HIS A 355 2.22 10.42 -24.71
CA HIS A 355 2.42 11.84 -24.42
C HIS A 355 1.62 12.29 -23.20
N THR A 356 2.16 13.26 -22.49
CA THR A 356 1.52 13.98 -21.37
C THR A 356 1.99 15.44 -21.37
N TYR A 357 1.55 16.25 -20.42
CA TYR A 357 1.92 17.66 -20.31
C TYR A 357 3.02 17.87 -19.26
N LEU A 358 3.87 18.88 -19.48
CA LEU A 358 4.96 19.23 -18.55
C LEU A 358 4.44 19.49 -17.13
N GLN A 359 3.28 20.15 -17.01
CA GLN A 359 2.62 20.39 -15.73
C GLN A 359 2.25 19.10 -14.99
N ASP A 360 1.71 18.09 -15.69
CA ASP A 360 1.32 16.82 -15.07
C ASP A 360 2.54 16.07 -14.53
N LEU A 361 3.67 16.10 -15.26
CA LEU A 361 4.94 15.53 -14.79
C LEU A 361 5.47 16.24 -13.55
N SER A 362 5.26 17.57 -13.42
CA SER A 362 5.66 18.34 -12.23
C SER A 362 4.99 17.88 -10.94
N HIS A 363 3.84 17.21 -11.03
CA HIS A 363 3.10 16.71 -9.88
C HIS A 363 3.58 15.33 -9.41
N LEU A 364 4.33 14.62 -10.24
CA LEU A 364 4.89 13.32 -9.90
C LEU A 364 6.05 13.44 -8.90
N PRO A 365 6.25 12.43 -8.02
CA PRO A 365 7.47 12.30 -7.24
C PRO A 365 8.72 12.33 -8.13
N TYR A 366 9.84 12.85 -7.62
CA TYR A 366 11.05 13.03 -8.43
C TYR A 366 11.58 11.71 -9.01
N GLU A 367 11.54 10.61 -8.26
CA GLU A 367 11.95 9.29 -8.76
C GLU A 367 11.03 8.80 -9.89
N GLU A 368 9.76 9.18 -9.84
CA GLU A 368 8.80 8.88 -10.91
C GLU A 368 9.10 9.76 -12.14
N GLN A 369 9.38 11.05 -11.97
CA GLN A 369 9.85 11.90 -13.07
C GLN A 369 11.11 11.35 -13.74
N LEU A 370 12.07 10.82 -12.96
CA LEU A 370 13.27 10.17 -13.49
C LEU A 370 12.95 8.90 -14.29
N TYR A 371 11.98 8.11 -13.84
CA TYR A 371 11.49 6.96 -14.59
C TYR A 371 10.93 7.40 -15.94
N TRP A 372 10.01 8.37 -15.97
CA TRP A 372 9.47 8.94 -17.22
C TRP A 372 10.59 9.50 -18.11
N LYS A 373 11.54 10.25 -17.54
CA LYS A 373 12.68 10.83 -18.26
C LYS A 373 13.51 9.78 -19.00
N SER A 374 13.64 8.57 -18.46
CA SER A 374 14.38 7.50 -19.13
C SER A 374 13.75 7.03 -20.46
N PHE A 375 12.45 7.32 -20.67
CA PHE A 375 11.70 7.02 -21.90
C PHE A 375 11.43 8.24 -22.78
N ASN A 376 11.83 9.44 -22.34
CA ASN A 376 11.55 10.68 -23.04
C ASN A 376 12.27 10.72 -24.41
N GLU A 377 11.55 11.14 -25.45
CA GLU A 377 12.04 11.25 -26.81
C GLU A 377 11.40 12.45 -27.53
N GLU A 378 11.95 12.81 -28.70
CA GLU A 378 11.38 13.86 -29.55
C GLU A 378 10.02 13.44 -30.16
N PRO A 379 9.10 14.39 -30.43
CA PRO A 379 7.83 14.11 -31.10
C PRO A 379 8.05 13.56 -32.51
N LYS A 380 7.45 12.41 -32.80
CA LYS A 380 7.35 11.79 -34.13
C LYS A 380 6.00 12.10 -34.80
N ALA A 381 5.00 12.45 -33.99
CA ALA A 381 3.69 12.94 -34.41
C ALA A 381 3.15 13.94 -33.36
N PRO A 382 2.13 14.75 -33.70
CA PRO A 382 1.42 15.58 -32.73
C PRO A 382 0.80 14.77 -31.58
N ILE A 383 0.23 15.45 -30.59
CA ILE A 383 -0.63 14.79 -29.60
C ILE A 383 -1.85 14.12 -30.27
N SER A 384 -2.47 13.15 -29.60
CA SER A 384 -3.64 12.46 -30.13
C SER A 384 -4.78 13.44 -30.44
N LYS A 385 -5.56 13.15 -31.50
CA LYS A 385 -6.74 13.94 -31.88
C LYS A 385 -7.75 14.05 -30.73
N ARG A 386 -7.92 12.95 -30.00
CA ARG A 386 -8.73 12.88 -28.79
C ARG A 386 -8.26 13.90 -27.75
N SER A 387 -6.97 13.90 -27.42
CA SER A 387 -6.39 14.84 -26.45
C SER A 387 -6.50 16.29 -26.88
N PHE A 388 -6.25 16.59 -28.16
CA PHE A 388 -6.40 17.94 -28.67
C PHE A 388 -7.85 18.45 -28.54
N THR A 389 -8.81 17.61 -28.92
CA THR A 389 -10.25 17.92 -28.86
C THR A 389 -10.72 18.14 -27.41
N SER A 390 -10.36 17.25 -26.49
CA SER A 390 -10.81 17.38 -25.09
C SER A 390 -10.06 18.47 -24.33
N ASP A 391 -8.74 18.54 -24.47
CA ASP A 391 -7.90 19.33 -23.56
C ASP A 391 -7.77 20.79 -24.01
N PHE A 392 -7.84 21.06 -25.32
CA PHE A 392 -7.67 22.40 -25.88
C PHE A 392 -8.96 22.96 -26.49
N LEU A 393 -9.80 22.15 -27.13
CA LEU A 393 -11.08 22.63 -27.68
C LEU A 393 -12.22 22.59 -26.67
N GLY A 394 -12.05 21.88 -25.55
CA GLY A 394 -13.10 21.70 -24.53
C GLY A 394 -14.32 20.94 -25.05
N GLN A 395 -14.12 20.07 -26.03
CA GLN A 395 -15.18 19.31 -26.70
C GLN A 395 -15.15 17.85 -26.26
N TRP A 396 -16.34 17.25 -26.15
CA TRP A 396 -16.44 15.80 -26.00
C TRP A 396 -15.94 15.13 -27.28
N THR A 397 -15.18 14.06 -27.12
CA THR A 397 -14.70 13.26 -28.24
C THR A 397 -15.81 12.29 -28.60
N ASN A 398 -16.40 12.46 -29.79
CA ASN A 398 -17.43 11.57 -30.32
C ASN A 398 -16.84 10.34 -31.01
N GLU A 399 -15.52 10.14 -30.94
CA GLU A 399 -14.89 8.90 -31.42
C GLU A 399 -15.30 7.77 -30.47
N PRO A 400 -16.01 6.74 -30.96
CA PRO A 400 -16.40 5.61 -30.13
C PRO A 400 -15.13 4.86 -29.67
N ASP A 401 -15.05 4.58 -28.37
CA ASP A 401 -14.01 3.76 -27.76
C ASP A 401 -14.67 2.44 -27.31
N PRO A 402 -14.52 1.35 -28.08
CA PRO A 402 -15.20 0.10 -27.79
C PRO A 402 -14.86 -0.51 -26.43
N LEU A 403 -13.64 -0.28 -25.93
CA LEU A 403 -13.25 -0.81 -24.63
C LEU A 403 -13.94 -0.04 -23.51
N ASP A 404 -13.97 1.29 -23.61
CA ASP A 404 -14.69 2.12 -22.63
C ASP A 404 -16.19 1.85 -22.66
N GLU A 405 -16.77 1.61 -23.83
CA GLU A 405 -18.16 1.17 -23.98
C GLU A 405 -18.42 -0.17 -23.28
N LEU A 406 -17.57 -1.18 -23.52
CA LEU A 406 -17.64 -2.46 -22.80
C LEU A 406 -17.52 -2.29 -21.28
N LYS A 407 -16.64 -1.41 -20.80
CA LYS A 407 -16.50 -1.12 -19.37
C LYS A 407 -17.76 -0.47 -18.80
N ARG A 408 -18.40 0.44 -19.55
CA ARG A 408 -19.68 1.06 -19.16
C ARG A 408 -20.81 0.05 -19.11
N ASP A 409 -20.96 -0.77 -20.14
CA ASP A 409 -22.01 -1.79 -20.22
C ASP A 409 -21.88 -2.84 -19.13
N THR A 410 -20.66 -3.34 -18.90
CA THR A 410 -20.40 -4.29 -17.80
C THR A 410 -20.59 -3.67 -16.42
N ALA A 411 -20.27 -2.38 -16.22
CA ALA A 411 -20.60 -1.68 -14.98
C ALA A 411 -22.13 -1.55 -14.77
N SER A 412 -22.87 -1.29 -15.84
CA SER A 412 -24.34 -1.26 -15.82
C SER A 412 -24.94 -2.64 -15.47
N LEU A 413 -24.39 -3.72 -16.04
CA LEU A 413 -24.76 -5.10 -15.72
C LEU A 413 -24.42 -5.47 -14.26
N ASP A 414 -23.27 -5.04 -13.75
CA ASP A 414 -22.89 -5.23 -12.35
C ASP A 414 -23.83 -4.51 -11.37
N GLY A 415 -24.34 -3.34 -11.77
CA GLY A 415 -25.30 -2.55 -10.99
C GLY A 415 -26.71 -3.13 -11.02
N SER A 416 -27.21 -3.51 -12.20
CA SER A 416 -28.55 -4.07 -12.40
C SER A 416 -28.68 -5.54 -11.96
N ARG A 417 -27.57 -6.29 -11.97
CA ARG A 417 -27.46 -7.69 -11.55
C ARG A 417 -28.52 -8.61 -12.16
N PRO A 418 -28.66 -8.66 -13.49
CA PRO A 418 -29.60 -9.58 -14.11
C PRO A 418 -29.21 -11.02 -13.77
N PRO A 419 -30.16 -11.96 -13.65
CA PRO A 419 -29.88 -13.31 -13.16
C PRO A 419 -28.78 -14.04 -13.95
N TRP A 420 -28.69 -13.78 -15.26
CA TRP A 420 -27.73 -14.37 -16.18
C TRP A 420 -26.32 -13.77 -16.12
N TRP A 421 -26.09 -12.74 -15.29
CA TRP A 421 -24.80 -12.05 -15.14
C TRP A 421 -24.19 -12.26 -13.75
N ILE A 422 -22.88 -12.46 -13.73
CA ILE A 422 -22.03 -12.53 -12.53
C ILE A 422 -21.29 -11.20 -12.45
N PRO A 423 -21.53 -10.38 -11.41
CA PRO A 423 -20.84 -9.11 -11.26
C PRO A 423 -19.31 -9.29 -11.28
N ARG A 424 -18.62 -8.52 -12.12
CA ARG A 424 -17.17 -8.64 -12.32
C ARG A 424 -16.37 -7.78 -11.34
N GLY A 425 -16.96 -6.68 -10.90
CA GLY A 425 -16.31 -5.73 -10.01
C GLY A 425 -15.34 -4.79 -10.72
N GLU A 426 -14.95 -3.74 -10.01
CA GLU A 426 -14.13 -2.65 -10.54
C GLU A 426 -12.72 -3.10 -10.92
N ALA A 427 -12.09 -3.97 -10.12
CA ALA A 427 -10.73 -4.44 -10.38
C ALA A 427 -10.61 -5.15 -11.74
N VAL A 428 -11.58 -5.98 -12.12
CA VAL A 428 -11.59 -6.68 -13.43
C VAL A 428 -11.80 -5.68 -14.57
N ARG A 429 -12.68 -4.67 -14.39
CA ARG A 429 -12.87 -3.60 -15.37
C ARG A 429 -11.60 -2.80 -15.60
N LEU A 430 -10.91 -2.41 -14.53
CA LEU A 430 -9.67 -1.63 -14.62
C LEU A 430 -8.49 -2.43 -15.17
N ALA A 431 -8.50 -3.76 -15.04
CA ALA A 431 -7.46 -4.62 -15.60
C ALA A 431 -7.48 -4.67 -17.14
N ALA A 432 -8.66 -4.56 -17.76
CA ALA A 432 -8.78 -4.57 -19.22
C ALA A 432 -8.28 -3.24 -19.82
N GLN A 433 -7.17 -3.27 -20.55
CA GLN A 433 -6.56 -2.09 -21.15
C GLN A 433 -6.19 -2.37 -22.62
N TYR A 434 -6.06 -1.30 -23.41
CA TYR A 434 -5.47 -1.44 -24.74
C TYR A 434 -3.98 -1.77 -24.64
N PRO A 435 -3.43 -2.63 -25.52
CA PRO A 435 -1.99 -2.75 -25.68
C PRO A 435 -1.34 -1.38 -25.91
N SER A 436 -0.33 -1.06 -25.10
CA SER A 436 0.49 0.15 -25.23
C SER A 436 1.68 -0.07 -26.16
N GLN A 437 2.14 -1.32 -26.29
CA GLN A 437 3.28 -1.69 -27.11
C GLN A 437 2.85 -2.73 -28.15
N ASP A 438 3.61 -2.80 -29.25
CA ASP A 438 3.54 -3.94 -30.17
C ASP A 438 4.28 -5.17 -29.60
N ASN A 439 3.83 -5.60 -28.43
CA ASN A 439 4.33 -6.74 -27.70
C ASN A 439 3.27 -7.85 -27.65
N ALA A 440 3.59 -9.01 -28.21
CA ALA A 440 2.64 -10.13 -28.30
C ALA A 440 2.26 -10.75 -26.94
N ALA A 441 3.09 -10.62 -25.91
CA ALA A 441 2.76 -11.08 -24.57
C ALA A 441 1.77 -10.13 -23.89
N GLU A 442 2.01 -8.82 -24.00
CA GLU A 442 1.07 -7.79 -23.54
C GLU A 442 -0.28 -7.94 -24.24
N TRP A 443 -0.28 -8.06 -25.58
CA TRP A 443 -1.49 -8.30 -26.36
C TRP A 443 -2.30 -9.52 -25.90
N GLY A 444 -1.63 -10.66 -25.66
CA GLY A 444 -2.29 -11.86 -25.17
C GLY A 444 -2.87 -11.69 -23.76
N GLN A 445 -2.20 -10.94 -22.89
CA GLN A 445 -2.68 -10.61 -21.55
C GLN A 445 -3.93 -9.73 -21.61
N GLU A 446 -3.94 -8.69 -22.46
CA GLU A 446 -5.11 -7.80 -22.58
C GLU A 446 -6.33 -8.54 -23.17
N ILE A 447 -6.14 -9.46 -24.12
CA ILE A 447 -7.22 -10.32 -24.61
C ILE A 447 -7.78 -11.18 -23.46
N MET A 448 -6.94 -11.70 -22.57
CA MET A 448 -7.40 -12.45 -21.42
C MET A 448 -8.20 -11.58 -20.46
N HIS A 449 -7.75 -10.35 -20.17
CA HIS A 449 -8.51 -9.41 -19.34
C HIS A 449 -9.87 -9.07 -19.95
N LEU A 450 -9.94 -8.88 -21.28
CA LEU A 450 -11.20 -8.63 -21.98
C LEU A 450 -12.16 -9.83 -21.90
N ASP A 451 -11.65 -11.06 -22.05
CA ASP A 451 -12.44 -12.28 -21.88
C ASP A 451 -12.96 -12.44 -20.44
N GLN A 452 -12.12 -12.13 -19.45
CA GLN A 452 -12.52 -12.11 -18.04
C GLN A 452 -13.54 -11.02 -17.74
N LEU A 453 -13.49 -9.89 -18.44
CA LEU A 453 -14.45 -8.80 -18.28
C LEU A 453 -15.82 -9.18 -18.85
N VAL A 454 -15.86 -9.83 -20.02
CA VAL A 454 -17.12 -10.07 -20.74
C VAL A 454 -17.61 -11.51 -20.59
N VAL A 455 -16.84 -12.50 -21.07
CA VAL A 455 -17.32 -13.89 -21.23
C VAL A 455 -17.48 -14.59 -19.88
N GLU A 456 -16.58 -14.36 -18.94
CA GLU A 456 -16.67 -14.92 -17.59
C GLU A 456 -17.78 -14.28 -16.74
N GLY A 457 -18.42 -13.20 -17.22
CA GLY A 457 -19.62 -12.63 -16.60
C GLY A 457 -20.88 -13.47 -16.83
N PHE A 458 -20.92 -14.31 -17.86
CA PHE A 458 -22.12 -15.09 -18.18
C PHE A 458 -22.33 -16.28 -17.24
N LYS A 459 -23.49 -16.34 -16.59
CA LYS A 459 -23.88 -17.43 -15.68
C LYS A 459 -24.52 -18.60 -16.42
N GLU A 460 -23.75 -19.65 -16.68
CA GLU A 460 -24.19 -20.82 -17.46
C GLU A 460 -25.47 -21.49 -16.92
N SER A 461 -25.63 -21.58 -15.60
CA SER A 461 -26.80 -22.23 -15.00
C SER A 461 -28.10 -21.48 -15.25
N GLU A 462 -28.07 -20.15 -15.36
CA GLU A 462 -29.25 -19.34 -15.69
C GLU A 462 -29.48 -19.30 -17.20
N LEU A 463 -28.42 -19.21 -18.01
CA LEU A 463 -28.54 -19.31 -19.47
C LEU A 463 -29.22 -20.60 -19.90
N ARG A 464 -28.95 -21.74 -19.24
CA ARG A 464 -29.65 -23.00 -19.52
C ARG A 464 -31.14 -22.96 -19.21
N LYS A 465 -31.54 -22.24 -18.16
CA LYS A 465 -32.97 -22.06 -17.85
C LYS A 465 -33.64 -21.18 -18.90
N ILE A 466 -33.00 -20.10 -19.33
CA ILE A 466 -33.49 -19.22 -20.39
C ILE A 466 -33.66 -20.01 -21.70
N ALA A 467 -32.63 -20.76 -22.10
CA ALA A 467 -32.66 -21.59 -23.29
C ALA A 467 -33.79 -22.65 -23.25
N ALA A 468 -34.00 -23.30 -22.10
CA ALA A 468 -35.10 -24.24 -21.91
C ALA A 468 -36.47 -23.55 -22.05
N ASN A 469 -36.64 -22.37 -21.47
CA ASN A 469 -37.89 -21.60 -21.51
C ASN A 469 -38.23 -21.14 -22.93
N CYS A 470 -37.23 -20.84 -23.76
CA CYS A 470 -37.41 -20.47 -25.17
C CYS A 470 -37.52 -21.69 -26.11
N GLY A 471 -37.49 -22.91 -25.59
CA GLY A 471 -37.59 -24.14 -26.40
C GLY A 471 -36.35 -24.45 -27.23
N ALA A 472 -35.18 -23.89 -26.88
CA ALA A 472 -33.93 -24.16 -27.59
C ALA A 472 -33.45 -25.60 -27.35
N GLN A 473 -32.94 -26.25 -28.39
CA GLN A 473 -32.23 -27.52 -28.23
C GLN A 473 -30.87 -27.27 -27.57
N MET A 474 -30.53 -28.01 -26.52
CA MET A 474 -29.28 -27.82 -25.77
C MET A 474 -28.47 -29.11 -25.64
N GLY A 475 -27.17 -29.01 -25.88
CA GLY A 475 -26.20 -30.02 -25.48
C GLY A 475 -25.86 -29.95 -23.98
N THR A 476 -25.60 -31.11 -23.37
CA THR A 476 -25.20 -31.20 -21.95
C THR A 476 -23.85 -30.50 -21.68
N ASN A 477 -22.91 -30.54 -22.63
CA ASN A 477 -21.57 -29.97 -22.46
C ASN A 477 -21.40 -28.55 -23.03
N TRP A 478 -22.48 -27.90 -23.48
CA TRP A 478 -22.39 -26.56 -24.07
C TRP A 478 -22.11 -25.49 -23.01
N ARG A 479 -21.18 -24.59 -23.35
CA ARG A 479 -20.74 -23.47 -22.50
C ARG A 479 -21.52 -22.19 -22.83
N SER A 480 -21.30 -21.13 -22.06
CA SER A 480 -22.02 -19.85 -22.14
C SER A 480 -22.26 -19.35 -23.58
N LEU A 481 -21.21 -19.18 -24.39
CA LEU A 481 -21.33 -18.63 -25.74
C LEU A 481 -22.18 -19.48 -26.70
N ARG A 482 -22.10 -20.82 -26.59
CA ARG A 482 -22.91 -21.72 -27.42
C ARG A 482 -24.37 -21.72 -26.97
N LEU A 483 -24.62 -21.63 -25.66
CA LEU A 483 -25.97 -21.49 -25.12
C LEU A 483 -26.62 -20.20 -25.60
N ILE A 484 -25.89 -19.08 -25.57
CA ILE A 484 -26.36 -17.77 -26.06
C ILE A 484 -26.71 -17.83 -27.55
N GLU A 485 -25.85 -18.41 -28.39
CA GLU A 485 -26.12 -18.59 -29.83
C GLU A 485 -27.45 -19.34 -30.05
N THR A 486 -27.72 -20.39 -29.27
CA THR A 486 -28.98 -21.14 -29.38
C THR A 486 -30.20 -20.40 -28.83
N ILE A 487 -30.01 -19.56 -27.81
CA ILE A 487 -31.07 -18.66 -27.33
C ILE A 487 -31.46 -17.69 -28.43
N PHE A 488 -30.48 -17.09 -29.13
CA PHE A 488 -30.75 -16.18 -30.25
C PHE A 488 -31.62 -16.83 -31.32
N VAL A 489 -31.27 -18.06 -31.74
CA VAL A 489 -32.05 -18.80 -32.74
C VAL A 489 -33.46 -19.10 -32.25
N ALA A 490 -33.61 -19.54 -31.00
CA ALA A 490 -34.92 -19.81 -30.40
C ALA A 490 -35.77 -18.54 -30.22
N SER A 491 -35.14 -17.38 -30.04
CA SER A 491 -35.76 -16.06 -29.99
C SER A 491 -36.10 -15.48 -31.36
N GLY A 492 -35.88 -16.22 -32.46
CA GLY A 492 -36.27 -15.83 -33.82
C GLY A 492 -35.18 -15.13 -34.63
N VAL A 493 -33.94 -15.05 -34.13
CA VAL A 493 -32.80 -14.53 -34.91
C VAL A 493 -32.36 -15.61 -35.91
N PRO A 494 -32.20 -15.31 -37.21
CA PRO A 494 -31.71 -16.28 -38.18
C PRO A 494 -30.35 -16.86 -37.76
N GLU A 495 -30.16 -18.18 -37.92
CA GLU A 495 -28.96 -18.89 -37.45
C GLU A 495 -27.65 -18.24 -37.94
N GLY A 496 -27.58 -17.84 -39.21
CA GLY A 496 -26.43 -17.14 -39.76
C GLY A 496 -26.13 -15.80 -39.07
N LYS A 497 -27.18 -15.05 -38.71
CA LYS A 497 -27.07 -13.76 -38.01
C LYS A 497 -26.69 -13.96 -36.54
N ALA A 498 -27.29 -14.94 -35.87
CA ALA A 498 -26.94 -15.32 -34.50
C ALA A 498 -25.46 -15.72 -34.39
N LYS A 499 -24.98 -16.55 -35.34
CA LYS A 499 -23.57 -16.94 -35.40
C LYS A 499 -22.64 -15.75 -35.64
N ALA A 500 -23.02 -14.82 -36.53
CA ALA A 500 -22.24 -13.61 -36.80
C ALA A 500 -22.13 -12.69 -35.56
N MET A 501 -23.22 -12.52 -34.80
CA MET A 501 -23.25 -11.68 -33.58
C MET A 501 -22.37 -12.25 -32.45
N ILE A 502 -22.27 -13.58 -32.34
CA ILE A 502 -21.49 -14.23 -31.29
C ILE A 502 -20.04 -14.52 -31.71
N ALA A 503 -19.73 -14.46 -33.01
CA ALA A 503 -18.41 -14.77 -33.55
C ALA A 503 -17.26 -13.94 -32.93
N PRO A 504 -17.39 -12.63 -32.66
CA PRO A 504 -16.32 -11.87 -32.01
C PRO A 504 -16.00 -12.36 -30.60
N LEU A 505 -17.02 -12.69 -29.79
CA LEU A 505 -16.83 -13.25 -28.45
C LEU A 505 -16.18 -14.64 -28.51
N GLN A 506 -16.59 -15.49 -29.46
CA GLN A 506 -15.98 -16.80 -29.68
C GLN A 506 -14.51 -16.65 -30.11
N ARG A 507 -14.22 -15.68 -30.99
CA ARG A 507 -12.87 -15.38 -31.45
C ARG A 507 -11.97 -14.92 -30.30
N MET A 508 -12.45 -13.99 -29.48
CA MET A 508 -11.73 -13.54 -28.28
C MET A 508 -11.45 -14.72 -27.33
N HIS A 509 -12.45 -15.54 -27.02
CA HIS A 509 -12.31 -16.69 -26.11
C HIS A 509 -11.32 -17.74 -26.64
N ALA A 510 -11.34 -17.99 -27.96
CA ALA A 510 -10.39 -18.88 -28.62
C ALA A 510 -8.96 -18.30 -28.60
N LEU A 511 -8.81 -16.99 -28.82
CA LEU A 511 -7.52 -16.31 -28.75
C LEU A 511 -6.94 -16.36 -27.33
N ARG A 512 -7.74 -16.12 -26.27
CA ARG A 512 -7.31 -16.30 -24.88
C ARG A 512 -6.66 -17.66 -24.69
N SER A 513 -7.36 -18.73 -25.03
CA SER A 513 -6.88 -20.11 -24.86
C SER A 513 -5.60 -20.37 -25.66
N THR A 514 -5.54 -19.87 -26.90
CA THR A 514 -4.38 -20.07 -27.79
C THR A 514 -3.15 -19.28 -27.33
N LEU A 515 -3.34 -18.06 -26.83
CA LEU A 515 -2.25 -17.15 -26.47
C LEU A 515 -1.71 -17.43 -25.07
N THR A 516 -2.53 -17.93 -24.16
CA THR A 516 -2.13 -18.31 -22.78
C THR A 516 -1.50 -19.70 -22.68
N ALA A 517 -1.63 -20.55 -23.72
CA ALA A 517 -1.00 -21.86 -23.74
C ALA A 517 0.53 -21.77 -23.55
N HIS A 518 1.05 -22.51 -22.57
CA HIS A 518 2.48 -22.57 -22.23
C HIS A 518 3.33 -23.22 -23.34
N THR A 519 2.73 -24.09 -24.15
CA THR A 519 3.39 -24.68 -25.31
C THR A 519 3.30 -23.71 -26.48
N GLY A 520 4.44 -23.10 -26.85
CA GLY A 520 4.58 -22.27 -28.04
C GLY A 520 4.38 -23.07 -29.32
N GLY A 521 3.13 -23.32 -29.70
CA GLY A 521 2.76 -24.04 -30.92
C GLY A 521 2.75 -23.16 -32.16
N THR A 522 2.71 -23.80 -33.34
CA THR A 522 2.59 -23.16 -34.66
C THR A 522 1.38 -22.22 -34.74
N THR A 523 0.24 -22.63 -34.17
CA THR A 523 -1.00 -21.84 -34.14
C THR A 523 -0.83 -20.48 -33.46
N LYS A 524 -0.09 -20.41 -32.34
CA LYS A 524 0.17 -19.15 -31.63
C LYS A 524 1.02 -18.19 -32.49
N ALA A 525 1.95 -18.71 -33.28
CA ALA A 525 2.76 -17.89 -34.19
C ALA A 525 1.96 -17.40 -35.40
N GLU A 526 1.05 -18.22 -35.92
CA GLU A 526 0.13 -17.85 -37.00
C GLU A 526 -0.81 -16.71 -36.56
N GLU A 527 -1.38 -16.80 -35.36
CA GLU A 527 -2.28 -15.75 -34.85
C GLU A 527 -1.58 -14.41 -34.67
N LYS A 528 -0.34 -14.43 -34.15
CA LYS A 528 0.49 -13.23 -34.05
C LYS A 528 0.76 -12.59 -35.42
N ARG A 529 1.06 -13.40 -36.43
CA ARG A 529 1.34 -12.92 -37.79
C ARG A 529 0.07 -12.35 -38.43
N LYS A 530 -1.07 -13.03 -38.24
CA LYS A 530 -2.36 -12.61 -38.79
C LYS A 530 -2.79 -11.25 -38.23
N ALA A 531 -2.70 -11.07 -36.91
CA ALA A 531 -3.06 -9.80 -36.26
C ALA A 531 -2.27 -8.61 -36.84
N ILE A 532 -0.94 -8.76 -36.99
CA ILE A 532 -0.09 -7.71 -37.57
C ILE A 532 -0.32 -7.53 -39.07
N ALA A 533 -0.52 -8.61 -39.83
CA ALA A 533 -0.75 -8.52 -41.27
C ALA A 533 -2.08 -7.82 -41.62
N GLU A 534 -3.13 -8.04 -40.83
CA GLU A 534 -4.46 -7.50 -41.08
C GLU A 534 -4.65 -6.10 -40.47
N HIS A 535 -4.04 -5.82 -39.31
CA HIS A 535 -4.30 -4.60 -38.54
C HIS A 535 -3.05 -3.73 -38.28
N GLN A 536 -1.87 -4.12 -38.78
CA GLN A 536 -0.57 -3.44 -38.62
C GLN A 536 0.00 -3.45 -37.19
N THR A 537 -0.82 -3.25 -36.16
CA THR A 537 -0.42 -3.21 -34.74
C THR A 537 -1.30 -4.13 -33.90
N TYR A 538 -0.78 -4.58 -32.75
CA TYR A 538 -1.59 -5.36 -31.81
C TYR A 538 -2.70 -4.53 -31.17
N ARG A 539 -2.47 -3.23 -31.00
CA ARG A 539 -3.48 -2.29 -30.50
C ARG A 539 -4.66 -2.19 -31.45
N ALA A 540 -4.41 -1.98 -32.75
CA ALA A 540 -5.47 -1.87 -33.75
C ALA A 540 -6.27 -3.18 -33.90
N HIS A 541 -5.61 -4.34 -33.85
CA HIS A 541 -6.34 -5.62 -33.78
C HIS A 541 -7.20 -5.71 -32.52
N PHE A 542 -6.67 -5.34 -31.35
CA PHE A 542 -7.42 -5.37 -30.09
C PHE A 542 -8.64 -4.46 -30.14
N GLU A 543 -8.50 -3.24 -30.67
CA GLU A 543 -9.59 -2.28 -30.85
C GLU A 543 -10.69 -2.81 -31.76
N ASN A 544 -10.32 -3.39 -32.92
CA ASN A 544 -11.27 -4.03 -33.80
C ASN A 544 -12.01 -5.21 -33.13
N LEU A 545 -11.28 -6.04 -32.39
CA LEU A 545 -11.85 -7.15 -31.64
C LEU A 545 -12.80 -6.65 -30.53
N ALA A 546 -12.42 -5.62 -29.78
CA ALA A 546 -13.24 -5.00 -28.76
C ALA A 546 -14.53 -4.41 -29.37
N GLY A 547 -14.44 -3.76 -30.53
CA GLY A 547 -15.61 -3.32 -31.32
C GLY A 547 -16.60 -4.44 -31.59
N GLY A 548 -16.14 -5.54 -32.19
CA GLY A 548 -17.02 -6.68 -32.45
C GLY A 548 -17.56 -7.34 -31.17
N VAL A 549 -16.78 -7.35 -30.09
CA VAL A 549 -17.24 -7.88 -28.78
C VAL A 549 -18.28 -6.96 -28.15
N HIS A 550 -18.15 -5.64 -28.30
CA HIS A 550 -19.14 -4.67 -27.87
C HIS A 550 -20.46 -4.88 -28.62
N ASP A 551 -20.45 -4.88 -29.95
CA ASP A 551 -21.64 -5.12 -30.77
C ASP A 551 -22.34 -6.43 -30.39
N GLY A 552 -21.55 -7.49 -30.18
CA GLY A 552 -22.05 -8.79 -29.74
C GLY A 552 -22.66 -8.73 -28.34
N LEU A 553 -22.01 -8.05 -27.37
CA LEU A 553 -22.54 -7.89 -26.02
C LEU A 553 -23.84 -7.09 -26.01
N THR A 554 -23.92 -5.97 -26.75
CA THR A 554 -25.14 -5.17 -26.87
C THR A 554 -26.30 -5.99 -27.42
N ALA A 555 -26.06 -6.80 -28.47
CA ALA A 555 -27.06 -7.72 -29.00
C ALA A 555 -27.50 -8.78 -27.96
N ILE A 556 -26.56 -9.30 -27.17
CA ILE A 556 -26.86 -10.26 -26.09
C ILE A 556 -27.72 -9.63 -25.02
N ILE A 557 -27.39 -8.41 -24.58
CA ILE A 557 -28.16 -7.67 -23.59
C ILE A 557 -29.59 -7.48 -24.08
N ALA A 558 -29.78 -7.05 -25.33
CA ALA A 558 -31.10 -6.84 -25.92
C ALA A 558 -31.94 -8.13 -25.94
N VAL A 559 -31.37 -9.24 -26.42
CA VAL A 559 -32.08 -10.54 -26.49
C VAL A 559 -32.38 -11.10 -25.09
N LEU A 560 -31.43 -11.04 -24.15
CA LEU A 560 -31.60 -11.63 -22.81
C LEU A 560 -32.49 -10.79 -21.89
N ASN A 561 -32.62 -9.48 -22.13
CA ASN A 561 -33.55 -8.62 -21.38
C ASN A 561 -34.95 -8.56 -22.00
N GLY A 562 -35.16 -9.20 -23.16
CA GLY A 562 -36.48 -9.35 -23.78
C GLY A 562 -36.89 -8.21 -24.72
N ASP A 563 -35.94 -7.52 -25.35
CA ASP A 563 -36.22 -6.52 -26.40
C ASP A 563 -35.65 -6.97 -27.76
N PRO A 564 -36.38 -7.82 -28.53
CA PRO A 564 -35.87 -8.41 -29.76
C PRO A 564 -35.93 -7.48 -31.00
N THR A 565 -36.24 -6.17 -30.84
CA THR A 565 -36.42 -5.26 -31.99
C THR A 565 -35.90 -3.85 -31.74
N THR A 566 -34.58 -3.66 -31.73
CA THR A 566 -34.00 -2.38 -32.19
C THR A 566 -32.84 -2.71 -33.15
N PRO A 567 -32.97 -2.48 -34.47
CA PRO A 567 -31.82 -2.55 -35.37
C PRO A 567 -30.86 -1.38 -35.07
N PRO A 568 -29.54 -1.52 -35.31
CA PRO A 568 -28.70 -0.33 -35.45
C PRO A 568 -29.26 0.50 -36.62
N GLU A 569 -29.47 1.79 -36.39
CA GLU A 569 -29.77 2.73 -37.47
C GLU A 569 -28.55 2.75 -38.41
N ASP A 570 -28.78 2.43 -39.69
CA ASP A 570 -27.83 2.71 -40.76
C ASP A 570 -27.77 4.24 -40.94
N GLU A 571 -26.69 4.88 -40.49
CA GLU A 571 -26.12 6.10 -41.12
C GLU A 571 -24.65 5.89 -41.44
#